data_AF-A0A096CKY9-F1
#
_entry.id   AF-A0A096CKY9-F1
#
_cell.length_a   1.000
_cell.length_b   1.000
_cell.length_c   1.000
_cell.angle_alpha   90.00
_cell.angle_beta   90.00
_cell.angle_gamma   90.00
#
_symmetry.space_group_name_H-M   'P 1'
#
loop_
_entity.id
_entity.type
_entity.pdbx_description
1 polymer ?
#
loop_
_entity_poly.entity_id
_entity_poly.type
_entity_poly.pdbx_seq_one_letter_code
_entity_poly.pdbx_strand_id
1 'polypeptide(L)'
;MVVVSETKESQLLALLEQCVHLDADVRPRTEKGFFTVTVPPPWNGPARREAQAIQDQIKEWSKQYPNVVCYCFDGYSTLVYVL
;
A
#
# COMPACT_ATOMS: atom_id res chain seq x y z
N MET A 1 -16.10 -5.68 16.39
CA MET A 1 -16.65 -5.24 15.09
C MET A 1 -16.30 -3.77 14.93
N VAL A 2 -15.29 -3.43 14.14
CA VAL A 2 -15.11 -2.03 13.71
C VAL A 2 -15.93 -1.90 12.43
N VAL A 3 -17.10 -1.29 12.56
CA VAL A 3 -17.94 -0.95 11.43
C VAL A 3 -17.33 0.31 10.83
N VAL A 4 -16.40 0.14 9.90
CA VAL A 4 -15.80 1.24 9.12
C VAL A 4 -16.87 1.70 8.12
N SER A 5 -17.87 2.45 8.57
CA SER A 5 -18.68 3.28 7.67
C SER A 5 -17.88 4.56 7.39
N GLU A 6 -16.77 4.44 6.68
CA GLU A 6 -15.81 5.52 6.61
C GLU A 6 -15.45 5.87 5.18
N THR A 7 -15.23 7.17 4.97
CA THR A 7 -15.00 7.81 3.68
C THR A 7 -13.84 7.16 2.93
N LYS A 8 -13.72 7.46 1.63
CA LYS A 8 -12.61 6.95 0.82
C LYS A 8 -11.24 7.23 1.49
N GLU A 9 -11.09 8.41 2.08
CA GLU A 9 -9.90 8.78 2.86
C GLU A 9 -9.65 7.89 4.07
N SER A 10 -10.66 7.58 4.88
CA SER A 10 -10.47 6.68 6.02
C SER A 10 -10.05 5.27 5.59
N GLN A 11 -10.59 4.75 4.48
CA GLN A 11 -10.14 3.47 3.94
C GLN A 11 -8.67 3.50 3.51
N LEU A 12 -8.24 4.61 2.88
CA LEU A 12 -6.85 4.84 2.53
C LEU A 12 -5.95 4.91 3.78
N LEU A 13 -6.39 5.63 4.81
CA LEU A 13 -5.66 5.78 6.08
C LEU A 13 -5.53 4.43 6.79
N ALA A 14 -6.61 3.64 6.87
CA ALA A 14 -6.57 2.33 7.49
C ALA A 14 -5.60 1.37 6.79
N LEU A 15 -5.50 1.41 5.46
CA LEU A 15 -4.51 0.62 4.72
C LEU A 15 -3.09 1.20 4.88
N LEU A 16 -2.94 2.52 4.91
CA LEU A 16 -1.67 3.19 5.18
C LEU A 16 -1.09 2.79 6.54
N GLU A 17 -1.93 2.78 7.59
CA GLU A 17 -1.54 2.34 8.94
C GLU A 17 -1.03 0.90 8.98
N GLN A 18 -1.56 0.01 8.13
CA GLN A 18 -1.02 -1.34 7.99
C GLN A 18 0.33 -1.34 7.26
N CYS A 19 0.47 -0.50 6.22
CA CYS A 19 1.67 -0.45 5.39
C CYS A 19 2.89 0.11 6.12
N VAL A 20 2.73 1.05 7.07
CA VAL A 20 3.86 1.62 7.84
C VAL A 20 4.58 0.60 8.73
N HIS A 21 4.00 -0.57 8.96
CA HIS A 21 4.63 -1.68 9.67
C HIS A 21 5.39 -2.65 8.76
N LEU A 22 5.37 -2.43 7.44
CA LEU A 22 6.14 -3.20 6.48
C LEU A 22 7.60 -2.72 6.45
N ASP A 23 8.51 -3.61 6.09
CA ASP A 23 9.91 -3.26 5.82
C ASP A 23 10.05 -2.58 4.44
N ALA A 24 9.46 -1.39 4.32
CA ALA A 24 9.40 -0.62 3.08
C ALA A 24 9.37 0.90 3.35
N ASP A 25 9.81 1.69 2.38
CA ASP A 25 9.67 3.14 2.38
C ASP A 25 8.22 3.53 2.05
N VAL A 26 7.47 3.96 3.07
CA VAL A 26 6.07 4.38 2.93
C VAL A 26 6.01 5.91 2.90
N ARG A 27 5.53 6.47 1.78
CA ARG A 27 5.38 7.91 1.60
C ARG A 27 3.91 8.29 1.48
N PRO A 28 3.30 8.85 2.53
CA PRO A 28 1.93 9.33 2.46
C PRO A 28 1.81 10.65 1.68
N ARG A 29 0.74 10.74 0.87
CA ARG A 29 0.24 11.93 0.18
C ARG A 29 -1.29 11.93 0.30
N THR A 30 -1.79 11.70 1.50
CA THR A 30 -3.22 11.53 1.81
C THR A 30 -4.03 12.75 1.43
N GLU A 31 -3.45 13.96 1.49
CA GLU A 31 -4.02 15.22 0.98
C GLU A 31 -4.38 15.16 -0.51
N LYS A 32 -3.69 14.30 -1.27
CA LYS A 32 -3.90 14.03 -2.69
C LYS A 32 -4.60 12.69 -2.93
N GLY A 33 -5.05 12.01 -1.87
CA GLY A 33 -5.76 10.74 -1.96
C GLY A 33 -4.90 9.53 -2.31
N PHE A 34 -3.58 9.56 -2.05
CA PHE A 34 -2.72 8.40 -2.31
C PHE A 34 -1.54 8.26 -1.34
N PHE A 35 -0.89 7.11 -1.37
CA PHE A 35 0.44 6.91 -0.81
C PHE A 35 1.23 5.91 -1.67
N THR A 36 2.54 5.91 -1.50
CA THR A 36 3.42 4.94 -2.18
C THR A 36 4.15 4.09 -1.16
N VAL A 37 4.30 2.81 -1.46
CA VAL A 37 5.13 1.86 -0.71
C VAL A 37 6.22 1.36 -1.63
N THR A 38 7.49 1.54 -1.27
CA THR A 38 8.63 1.16 -2.11
C THR A 38 9.64 0.38 -1.29
N VAL A 39 10.03 -0.81 -1.75
CA VAL A 39 11.12 -1.54 -1.11
C VAL A 39 12.44 -0.80 -1.38
N PRO A 40 13.22 -0.46 -0.34
CA PRO A 40 14.46 0.30 -0.51
C PRO A 40 15.53 -0.50 -1.25
N PRO A 41 16.55 0.16 -1.82
CA PRO A 41 17.72 -0.51 -2.39
C PRO A 41 18.47 -1.33 -1.32
N PRO A 42 19.21 -2.38 -1.72
CA PRO A 42 19.67 -2.67 -3.08
C PRO A 42 18.66 -3.54 -3.85
N TRP A 43 18.09 -3.01 -4.94
CA TRP A 43 17.13 -3.68 -5.83
C TRP A 43 17.74 -4.85 -6.60
N ASN A 44 18.05 -5.92 -5.87
CA ASN A 44 18.67 -7.14 -6.34
C ASN A 44 17.64 -8.30 -6.37
N GLY A 45 18.11 -9.50 -6.70
CA GLY A 45 17.25 -10.69 -6.78
C GLY A 45 16.48 -11.00 -5.47
N PRO A 46 17.16 -11.07 -4.30
CA PRO A 46 16.50 -11.20 -3.00
C PRO A 46 15.47 -10.09 -2.71
N ALA A 47 15.86 -8.82 -2.86
CA ALA A 47 14.98 -7.68 -2.62
C ALA A 47 13.75 -7.69 -3.54
N ARG A 48 13.87 -8.23 -4.76
CA ARG A 48 12.73 -8.41 -5.67
C ARG A 48 11.71 -9.41 -5.14
N ARG A 49 12.16 -10.48 -4.47
CA ARG A 49 11.24 -11.45 -3.86
C ARG A 49 10.55 -10.87 -2.64
N GLU A 50 11.26 -10.11 -1.82
CA GLU A 50 10.69 -9.39 -0.68
C GLU A 50 9.69 -8.34 -1.15
N ALA A 51 10.03 -7.58 -2.18
CA ALA A 51 9.11 -6.64 -2.82
C ALA A 51 7.85 -7.31 -3.37
N GLN A 52 7.99 -8.47 -4.03
CA GLN A 52 6.83 -9.22 -4.50
C GLN A 52 5.92 -9.65 -3.34
N ALA A 53 6.50 -10.13 -2.23
CA ALA A 53 5.73 -10.52 -1.06
C ALA A 53 4.99 -9.33 -0.43
N ILE A 54 5.66 -8.17 -0.31
CA ILE A 54 5.06 -6.91 0.16
C ILE A 54 3.93 -6.48 -0.78
N GLN A 55 4.15 -6.50 -2.10
CA GLN A 55 3.15 -6.14 -3.10
C GLN A 55 1.91 -7.03 -3.01
N ASP A 56 2.09 -8.34 -2.86
CA ASP A 56 0.98 -9.29 -2.77
C ASP A 56 0.21 -9.13 -1.46
N GLN A 57 0.90 -8.83 -0.37
CA GLN A 57 0.28 -8.51 0.93
C GLN A 57 -0.56 -7.23 0.87
N ILE A 58 -0.04 -6.15 0.26
CA ILE A 58 -0.78 -4.89 0.09
C ILE A 58 -2.01 -5.10 -0.81
N LYS A 59 -1.87 -5.88 -1.90
CA LYS A 59 -3.02 -6.24 -2.75
C LYS A 59 -4.07 -7.00 -1.94
N GLU A 60 -3.69 -7.97 -1.14
CA GLU A 60 -4.64 -8.75 -0.33
C GLU A 60 -5.38 -7.86 0.68
N TRP A 61 -4.65 -6.98 1.38
CA TRP A 61 -5.27 -6.03 2.29
C TRP A 61 -6.20 -5.04 1.58
N SER A 62 -5.83 -4.56 0.39
CA SER A 62 -6.63 -3.63 -0.41
C SER A 62 -8.00 -4.18 -0.81
N LYS A 63 -8.16 -5.50 -0.94
CA LYS A 63 -9.45 -6.13 -1.28
C LYS A 63 -10.55 -5.85 -0.25
N GLN A 64 -10.17 -5.51 0.98
CA GLN A 64 -11.10 -5.15 2.06
C GLN A 64 -11.64 -3.71 1.93
N TYR A 65 -11.04 -2.89 1.06
CA TYR A 65 -11.32 -1.46 0.94
C TYR A 65 -11.84 -1.14 -0.47
N PRO A 66 -13.17 -1.11 -0.69
CA PRO A 66 -13.75 -1.02 -2.03
C PRO A 66 -13.46 0.30 -2.76
N ASN A 67 -13.10 1.37 -2.03
CA ASN A 67 -12.76 2.66 -2.63
C ASN A 67 -11.26 2.84 -2.90
N VAL A 68 -10.43 1.84 -2.57
CA VAL A 68 -8.99 1.90 -2.69
C VAL A 68 -8.54 1.03 -3.85
N VAL A 69 -7.64 1.57 -4.68
CA VAL A 69 -6.98 0.86 -5.77
C VAL A 69 -5.52 0.66 -5.41
N CYS A 70 -5.06 -0.58 -5.52
CA CYS A 70 -3.66 -0.97 -5.40
C CYS A 70 -3.06 -1.21 -6.80
N TYR A 71 -2.00 -0.49 -7.13
CA TYR A 71 -1.32 -0.56 -8.42
C TYR A 71 0.20 -0.72 -8.24
N CYS A 72 0.73 -1.89 -8.59
CA CYS A 72 2.18 -2.11 -8.63
C CYS A 72 2.73 -1.61 -9.97
N PHE A 73 3.37 -0.44 -9.98
CA PHE A 73 3.85 0.18 -11.23
C PHE A 73 5.21 -0.37 -11.68
N ASP A 74 6.00 -0.91 -10.76
CA ASP A 74 7.24 -1.64 -11.04
C ASP A 74 7.41 -2.82 -10.05
N GLY A 75 8.55 -3.52 -10.12
CA GLY A 75 8.83 -4.70 -9.28
C GLY A 75 9.18 -4.44 -7.81
N TYR A 76 9.21 -3.17 -7.38
CA TYR A 76 9.61 -2.73 -6.04
C TYR A 76 8.60 -1.77 -5.41
N SER A 77 7.75 -1.16 -6.23
CA SER A 77 6.96 -0.01 -5.84
C SER A 77 5.46 -0.24 -6.07
N THR A 78 4.67 0.20 -5.11
CA THR A 78 3.20 0.13 -5.11
C THR A 78 2.63 1.51 -4.88
N LEU A 79 1.72 1.92 -5.75
CA LEU A 79 0.86 3.08 -5.57
C LEU A 79 -0.49 2.61 -5.03
N VAL A 80 -0.95 3.23 -3.95
CA VAL A 80 -2.26 2.98 -3.38
C VAL A 80 -3.03 4.30 -3.36
N TYR A 81 -4.21 4.34 -3.95
CA TYR A 81 -4.99 5.57 -4.10
C TYR A 81 -6.49 5.33 -3.98
N VAL A 82 -7.26 6.38 -3.75
CA VAL A 82 -8.72 6.32 -3.71
C VAL A 82 -9.36 6.71 -5.03
N LEU A 83 -10.52 6.12 -5.33
CA LEU A 83 -11.39 6.49 -6.47
C LEU A 83 -12.09 7.85 -6.27
#